data_AF-A0A968D1Q8-F1
#
_entry.id   AF-A0A968D1Q8-F1
#
_cell.length_a   1.000
_cell.length_b   1.000
_cell.length_c   1.000
_cell.angle_alpha   90.00
_cell.angle_beta   90.00
_cell.angle_gamma   90.00
#
_symmetry.space_group_name_H-M   'P 1'
#
loop_
_entity.id
_entity.type
_entity.pdbx_description
1 polymer ?
#
loop_
_entity_poly.entity_id
_entity_poly.type
_entity_poly.pdbx_seq_one_letter_code
_entity_poly.pdbx_strand_id
1 'polypeptide(L)'
;MWAIRWFLAVVVILLVFGFALQNTNQLTRVVFLHNVWEYHNVQLWMVIYVSFGLGVLFWLIVSVFQVLQLKSEIRKLKKKNLEMQHELESLRNLPISEEETGFDIKEET
;
A
#
# COMPACT_ATOMS: atom_id res chain seq x y z
N MET A 1 21.25 9.04 -4.88
CA MET A 1 21.30 10.49 -5.13
C MET A 1 20.14 10.88 -6.04
N TRP A 2 19.45 12.00 -5.77
CA TRP A 2 18.29 12.45 -6.56
C TRP A 2 18.60 12.52 -8.06
N ALA A 3 19.79 13.00 -8.42
CA ALA A 3 20.28 13.05 -9.80
C ALA A 3 20.37 11.67 -10.48
N ILE A 4 20.88 10.64 -9.78
CA ILE A 4 20.99 9.27 -10.34
C ILE A 4 19.60 8.71 -10.66
N ARG A 5 18.60 8.96 -9.81
CA ARG A 5 17.24 8.49 -10.03
C ARG A 5 16.64 9.08 -11.30
N TRP A 6 16.83 10.37 -11.53
CA TRP A 6 16.35 11.05 -12.74
C TRP A 6 17.14 10.65 -13.97
N PHE A 7 18.46 10.50 -13.86
CA PHE A 7 19.28 10.00 -14.95
C PHE A 7 18.83 8.61 -15.41
N LEU A 8 18.63 7.67 -14.48
CA LEU A 8 18.10 6.34 -14.78
C LEU A 8 16.71 6.41 -15.42
N ALA A 9 15.82 7.27 -14.94
CA ALA A 9 14.51 7.45 -15.54
C ALA A 9 14.60 7.92 -17.00
N VAL A 10 15.49 8.88 -17.29
CA VAL A 10 15.74 9.35 -18.67
C VAL A 10 16.32 8.23 -19.54
N VAL A 11 17.28 7.45 -19.02
CA VAL A 11 17.85 6.31 -19.75
C VAL A 11 16.77 5.27 -20.08
N VAL A 12 15.91 4.93 -19.13
CA VAL A 12 14.79 4.00 -19.36
C VAL A 12 13.83 4.55 -20.42
N ILE A 13 13.49 5.84 -20.37
CA ILE A 13 12.64 6.48 -21.37
C ILE A 13 13.28 6.38 -22.77
N LEU A 14 14.56 6.71 -22.90
CA LEU A 14 15.29 6.61 -24.17
C LEU A 14 15.33 5.17 -24.70
N LEU A 15 15.52 4.18 -23.83
CA LEU A 15 15.49 2.77 -24.22
C LEU A 15 14.12 2.35 -24.74
N VAL A 16 13.04 2.77 -24.06
CA VAL A 16 11.66 2.49 -24.48
C VAL A 16 11.39 3.13 -25.83
N PHE A 17 11.68 4.43 -25.99
CA PHE A 17 11.52 5.11 -27.29
C PHE A 17 12.37 4.49 -28.40
N GLY A 18 13.64 4.19 -28.11
CA GLY A 18 14.54 3.53 -29.06
C GLY A 18 14.02 2.16 -29.50
N PHE A 19 13.47 1.39 -28.57
CA PHE A 19 12.81 0.12 -28.87
C PHE A 19 11.64 0.30 -29.83
N ALA A 20 10.75 1.27 -29.61
CA ALA A 20 9.65 1.51 -30.55
C ALA A 20 10.15 1.88 -31.94
N LEU A 21 11.14 2.78 -32.04
CA LEU A 21 11.69 3.21 -33.34
C LEU A 21 12.27 2.03 -34.14
N GLN A 22 13.01 1.14 -33.48
CA GLN A 22 13.59 -0.05 -34.11
C GLN A 22 12.54 -1.06 -34.58
N ASN A 23 11.35 -1.06 -33.97
CA ASN A 23 10.29 -2.04 -34.24
C ASN A 23 9.08 -1.44 -34.96
N THR A 24 9.20 -0.25 -35.56
CA THR A 24 8.12 0.44 -36.29
C THR A 24 7.53 -0.38 -37.43
N ASN A 25 8.36 -1.15 -38.14
CA ASN A 25 7.93 -1.99 -39.28
C ASN A 25 7.60 -3.43 -38.89
N GLN A 26 7.72 -3.80 -37.60
CA GLN A 26 7.42 -5.15 -37.15
C GLN A 26 5.93 -5.30 -36.89
N LEU A 27 5.31 -6.23 -37.61
CA LEU A 27 3.91 -6.60 -37.46
C LEU A 27 3.79 -7.89 -36.68
N THR A 28 2.76 -7.99 -35.85
CA THR A 28 2.46 -9.17 -35.04
C THR A 28 0.97 -9.51 -35.07
N ARG A 29 0.68 -10.72 -34.63
CA ARG A 29 -0.69 -11.20 -34.37
C ARG A 29 -0.92 -11.18 -32.86
N VAL A 30 -1.99 -10.52 -32.45
CA VAL A 30 -2.44 -10.49 -31.05
C VAL A 30 -3.59 -11.45 -30.90
N VAL A 31 -3.44 -12.45 -30.04
CA VAL A 31 -4.49 -13.46 -29.77
C VAL A 31 -4.94 -13.28 -28.33
N PHE A 32 -6.18 -12.85 -28.13
CA PHE A 32 -6.82 -12.80 -26.82
C PHE A 32 -7.51 -14.12 -26.49
N LEU A 33 -8.24 -14.67 -27.47
CA LEU A 33 -8.87 -15.97 -27.38
C LEU A 33 -8.73 -16.69 -28.72
N HIS A 34 -8.14 -17.89 -28.70
CA HIS A 34 -7.84 -18.64 -29.90
C HIS A 34 -9.11 -18.85 -30.77
N ASN A 35 -9.02 -18.52 -32.05
CA ASN A 35 -10.10 -18.60 -33.06
C ASN A 35 -11.37 -17.75 -32.80
N VAL A 36 -11.39 -16.91 -31.77
CA VAL A 36 -12.55 -16.06 -31.44
C VAL A 36 -12.18 -14.59 -31.47
N TRP A 37 -11.02 -14.24 -30.90
CA TRP A 37 -10.59 -12.86 -30.78
C TRP A 37 -9.09 -12.74 -31.04
N GLU A 38 -8.76 -12.47 -32.29
CA GLU A 38 -7.40 -12.20 -32.73
C GLU A 38 -7.36 -11.03 -33.71
N TYR A 39 -6.30 -10.23 -33.60
CA TYR A 39 -5.99 -9.14 -34.52
C TYR A 39 -4.69 -9.44 -35.25
N HIS A 40 -4.70 -9.22 -36.56
CA HIS A 40 -3.56 -9.43 -37.44
C HIS A 40 -2.94 -8.09 -37.85
N ASN A 41 -1.66 -8.12 -38.22
CA ASN A 41 -0.94 -6.96 -38.74
C ASN A 41 -0.92 -5.75 -37.79
N VAL A 42 -0.85 -6.01 -36.49
CA VAL A 42 -0.73 -4.96 -35.47
C VAL A 42 0.75 -4.64 -35.27
N GLN A 43 1.10 -3.36 -35.15
CA GLN A 43 2.49 -2.96 -34.91
C GLN A 43 2.95 -3.44 -33.53
N LEU A 44 4.08 -4.16 -33.47
CA LEU A 44 4.57 -4.82 -32.25
C LEU A 44 4.76 -3.83 -31.10
N TRP A 45 5.32 -2.66 -31.39
CA TRP A 45 5.56 -1.63 -30.37
C TRP A 45 4.25 -1.14 -29.73
N MET A 46 3.15 -1.04 -30.49
CA MET A 46 1.85 -0.64 -29.95
C MET A 46 1.35 -1.66 -28.94
N VAL A 47 1.45 -2.96 -29.27
CA VAL A 47 1.00 -4.04 -28.39
C VAL A 47 1.75 -3.99 -27.07
N ILE A 48 3.09 -3.89 -27.12
CA ILE A 48 3.94 -3.83 -25.94
C ILE A 48 3.59 -2.61 -25.08
N TYR A 49 3.39 -1.45 -25.70
CA TYR A 49 3.09 -0.21 -24.97
C TYR A 49 1.72 -0.25 -24.31
N VAL A 50 0.70 -0.75 -25.01
CA VAL A 50 -0.65 -0.90 -24.45
C VAL A 50 -0.64 -1.90 -23.31
N SER A 51 0.00 -3.07 -23.49
CA SER A 51 0.12 -4.08 -22.43
C SER A 51 0.86 -3.54 -21.21
N PHE A 52 1.97 -2.82 -21.41
CA PHE A 52 2.69 -2.16 -20.33
C PHE A 52 1.83 -1.11 -19.63
N GLY A 53 1.15 -0.25 -20.38
CA GLY A 53 0.26 0.78 -19.86
C GLY A 53 -0.90 0.20 -19.04
N LEU A 54 -1.50 -0.91 -19.49
CA LEU A 54 -2.51 -1.64 -18.72
C LEU A 54 -1.94 -2.21 -17.43
N GLY A 55 -0.71 -2.75 -17.46
CA GLY A 55 -0.02 -3.22 -16.26
C GLY A 55 0.23 -2.08 -15.25
N VAL A 56 0.67 -0.92 -15.71
CA VAL A 56 0.84 0.28 -14.87
C VAL A 56 -0.50 0.73 -14.28
N LEU A 57 -1.55 0.79 -15.09
CA LEU A 57 -2.89 1.17 -14.64
C LEU A 57 -3.42 0.20 -13.57
N PHE A 58 -3.27 -1.10 -13.81
CA PHE A 58 -3.63 -2.13 -12.84
C PHE A 58 -2.85 -1.97 -11.53
N TRP A 59 -1.53 -1.76 -11.61
CA TRP A 59 -0.69 -1.52 -10.44
C TRP A 59 -1.13 -0.28 -9.66
N LEU A 60 -1.49 0.82 -10.33
CA LEU A 60 -2.01 2.02 -9.68
C LEU A 60 -3.29 1.73 -8.91
N ILE A 61 -4.24 1.01 -9.51
CA ILE A 61 -5.50 0.63 -8.86
C ILE A 61 -5.21 -0.18 -7.59
N VAL A 62 -4.37 -1.21 -7.69
CA VAL A 62 -3.95 -2.04 -6.54
C VAL A 62 -3.28 -1.19 -5.46
N SER A 63 -2.39 -0.28 -5.85
CA SER A 63 -1.70 0.61 -4.91
C SER A 63 -2.67 1.53 -4.17
N VAL A 64 -3.71 2.03 -4.83
CA VAL A 64 -4.75 2.84 -4.18
C VAL A 64 -5.46 2.02 -3.09
N PHE A 65 -5.88 0.80 -3.40
CA PHE A 65 -6.51 -0.08 -2.41
C PHE A 65 -5.60 -0.35 -1.21
N GLN A 66 -4.31 -0.62 -1.44
CA GLN A 66 -3.34 -0.82 -0.36
C GLN A 66 -3.22 0.41 0.54
N VAL A 67 -3.15 1.62 -0.04
CA VAL A 67 -3.07 2.87 0.74
C VAL A 67 -4.34 3.08 1.58
N LEU A 68 -5.51 2.74 1.04
CA LEU A 68 -6.77 2.83 1.79
C LEU A 68 -6.82 1.83 2.95
N GLN A 69 -6.39 0.58 2.72
CA GLN A 69 -6.28 -0.43 3.77
C GLN A 69 -5.32 0.02 4.87
N LEU A 70 -4.14 0.49 4.50
CA LEU A 70 -3.12 0.96 5.45
C LEU A 70 -3.63 2.14 6.29
N LYS A 71 -4.34 3.09 5.68
CA LYS A 71 -4.99 4.19 6.43
C LYS A 71 -6.05 3.69 7.42
N SER A 72 -6.82 2.66 7.05
CA SER A 72 -7.80 2.03 7.93
C SER A 72 -7.13 1.34 9.12
N GLU A 73 -6.06 0.59 8.87
CA GLU A 73 -5.28 -0.07 9.92
C GLU A 73 -4.64 0.94 10.88
N ILE A 74 -4.03 2.02 10.38
CA ILE A 74 -3.47 3.09 11.21
C ILE A 74 -4.55 3.68 12.14
N ARG A 75 -5.77 3.93 11.63
CA ARG A 75 -6.87 4.43 12.45
C ARG A 75 -7.28 3.43 13.54
N LYS A 76 -7.39 2.14 13.19
CA LYS A 76 -7.71 1.08 14.16
C LYS A 76 -6.65 0.97 15.25
N LEU A 77 -5.37 0.97 14.87
CA LEU A 77 -4.25 0.90 15.80
C LEU A 77 -4.20 2.12 16.72
N LYS A 78 -4.45 3.33 16.19
CA LYS A 78 -4.53 4.55 17.00
C LYS A 78 -5.67 4.49 18.02
N LYS A 79 -6.85 4.00 17.62
CA LYS A 79 -8.00 3.83 18.53
C LYS A 79 -7.66 2.85 19.66
N LYS A 80 -7.11 1.68 19.33
CA LYS A 80 -6.69 0.68 20.33
C LYS A 80 -5.64 1.24 21.30
N ASN A 81 -4.69 2.02 20.79
CA ASN A 81 -3.66 2.63 21.63
C ASN A 81 -4.27 3.60 22.66
N LEU A 82 -5.23 4.43 22.24
CA LEU A 82 -5.96 5.33 23.15
C LEU A 82 -6.79 4.56 24.19
N GLU A 83 -7.49 3.49 23.79
CA GLU A 83 -8.24 2.64 24.72
C GLU A 83 -7.32 2.01 25.78
N MET A 84 -6.18 1.44 25.37
CA MET A 84 -5.18 0.90 26.30
C MET A 84 -4.60 1.96 27.23
N GLN A 85 -4.38 3.19 26.75
CA GLN A 85 -3.93 4.30 27.59
C GLN A 85 -4.98 4.67 28.66
N HIS A 86 -6.26 4.72 28.28
CA HIS A 86 -7.35 4.97 29.22
C HIS A 86 -7.49 3.85 30.27
N GLU A 87 -7.35 2.58 29.88
CA GLU A 87 -7.36 1.45 30.81
C GLU A 87 -6.21 1.54 31.81
N LEU A 88 -4.99 1.82 31.35
CA LEU A 88 -3.84 2.02 32.24
C LEU A 88 -4.04 3.19 33.20
N GLU A 89 -4.61 4.30 32.73
CA GLU A 89 -4.91 5.45 33.58
C GLU A 89 -6.01 5.15 34.61
N SER A 90 -7.04 4.41 34.22
CA SER A 90 -8.09 3.94 35.14
C SER A 90 -7.52 3.00 36.20
N LEU A 91 -6.59 2.11 35.84
CA LEU A 91 -5.92 1.23 36.79
C LEU A 91 -4.98 2.01 37.73
N ARG A 92 -4.31 3.06 37.23
CA ARG A 92 -3.47 3.95 38.06
C ARG A 92 -4.31 4.77 39.04
N ASN A 93 -5.50 5.19 38.63
CA ASN A 93 -6.41 6.00 39.44
C ASN A 93 -7.41 5.14 40.24
N LEU A 94 -7.22 3.82 40.33
CA LEU A 94 -8.02 3.01 41.25
C LEU A 94 -7.74 3.55 42.66
N PRO A 95 -8.76 4.04 43.39
CA PRO A 95 -8.56 4.40 44.78
C PRO A 95 -8.14 3.13 45.52
N ILE A 96 -6.92 3.12 46.03
CA ILE A 96 -6.54 2.18 47.09
C ILE A 96 -7.50 2.53 48.22
N SER A 97 -8.48 1.67 48.44
CA SER A 97 -9.31 1.74 49.63
C SER A 97 -8.36 1.64 50.82
N GLU A 98 -8.08 2.78 51.45
CA GLU A 98 -7.54 2.88 52.80
C GLU A 98 -8.60 2.37 53.80
N GLU A 99 -9.07 1.14 53.60
CA GLU A 99 -9.93 0.41 54.52
C GLU A 99 -9.21 -0.88 54.86
N GLU A 100 -8.22 -0.77 55.74
CA GLU A 100 -7.81 -1.80 56.72
C GLU A 100 -6.50 -1.34 57.38
N THR A 101 -6.58 -0.44 58.36
CA THR A 101 -5.76 -0.45 59.59
C THR A 101 -6.15 0.74 60.48
N GLY A 102 -7.42 0.82 60.86
CA GLY A 102 -7.82 1.51 62.09
C GLY A 102 -7.93 0.45 63.16
N PHE A 103 -6.83 0.15 63.85
CA PHE A 103 -6.81 -0.81 64.96
C PHE A 103 -7.63 -0.21 66.11
N ASP A 104 -8.83 -0.76 66.33
CA ASP A 104 -9.66 -0.45 67.50
C ASP A 104 -8.93 -0.96 68.76
N ILE A 105 -8.11 -0.10 69.37
CA ILE A 105 -7.64 -0.34 70.75
C ILE A 105 -8.84 -0.07 71.65
N LYS A 106 -9.56 -1.13 72.01
CA LYS A 106 -10.42 -1.09 73.18
C LYS A 106 -9.54 -0.84 74.40
N GLU A 107 -9.60 0.37 74.95
CA GLU A 107 -9.19 0.61 76.34
C GLU A 107 -10.15 -0.19 77.24
N GLU A 108 -9.65 -1.30 77.76
CA GLU A 108 -10.20 -1.91 78.97
C GLU A 108 -9.68 -1.12 80.17
N THR A 109 -10.65 -0.79 81.04
CA THR A 109 -10.62 0.02 82.26
C THR A 109 -9.56 -0.36 83.29
#